data_AF-A0A2D6X605-F1
#
_entry.id   AF-A0A2D6X605-F1
#
_cell.length_a   1.000
_cell.length_b   1.000
_cell.length_c   1.000
_cell.angle_alpha   90.00
_cell.angle_beta   90.00
_cell.angle_gamma   90.00
#
_symmetry.space_group_name_H-M   'P 1'
#
loop_
_entity.id
_entity.type
_entity.pdbx_description
1 polymer ?
#
loop_
_entity_poly.entity_id
_entity_poly.type
_entity_poly.pdbx_seq_one_letter_code
_entity_poly.pdbx_strand_id
1 'polypeptide(L)'
;MGRYYNGDIEGKFWFGVQSSDDADFFGSEGTQPDQLEYYFDEDNLPDIKKGIATCLEELGHMKEMLDLFFEHQNGYNDAMLEETFNIEKEDIQPILEWYARLRLGKEILECVESQRDCSFTAEC
;
A
#
# COMPACT_ATOMS: atom_id res chain seq x y z
N MET A 1 1.79 1.02 21.72
CA MET A 1 2.14 -0.28 21.10
C MET A 1 3.41 -0.83 21.73
N GLY A 2 3.59 -2.14 21.87
CA GLY A 2 4.85 -2.74 22.31
C GLY A 2 5.11 -4.00 21.49
N ARG A 3 6.37 -4.37 21.29
CA ARG A 3 6.77 -5.58 20.57
C ARG A 3 6.91 -6.74 21.59
N TYR A 4 6.55 -7.97 21.23
CA TYR A 4 6.55 -9.13 22.14
C TYR A 4 7.17 -10.34 21.45
N TYR A 5 7.71 -11.27 22.24
CA TYR A 5 8.16 -12.60 21.77
C TYR A 5 7.47 -13.69 22.58
N ASN A 6 7.24 -14.84 21.96
CA ASN A 6 6.47 -15.96 22.50
C ASN A 6 6.95 -17.28 21.88
N GLY A 7 6.61 -18.41 22.52
CA GLY A 7 7.08 -19.75 22.16
C GLY A 7 7.41 -20.54 23.42
N ASP A 8 8.52 -21.29 23.41
CA ASP A 8 9.03 -21.96 24.62
C ASP A 8 9.48 -20.97 25.71
N ILE A 9 9.66 -19.69 25.34
CA ILE A 9 9.80 -18.56 26.26
C ILE A 9 8.87 -17.43 25.87
N GLU A 10 8.45 -16.64 26.85
CA GLU A 10 7.53 -15.53 26.63
C GLU A 10 8.03 -14.27 27.31
N GLY A 11 7.80 -13.13 26.65
CA GLY A 11 8.16 -11.84 27.20
C GLY A 11 7.80 -10.68 26.29
N LYS A 12 8.20 -9.50 26.75
CA LYS A 12 7.96 -8.25 26.04
C LYS A 12 9.28 -7.59 25.73
N PHE A 13 9.45 -7.22 24.48
CA PHE A 13 10.53 -6.32 24.09
C PHE A 13 10.30 -4.96 24.72
N TRP A 14 11.34 -4.44 25.35
CA TRP A 14 11.26 -3.13 25.99
C TRP A 14 10.91 -2.05 24.96
N PHE A 15 9.83 -1.32 25.25
CA PHE A 15 9.28 -0.34 24.33
C PHE A 15 10.28 0.79 24.10
N GLY A 16 10.66 1.02 22.85
CA GLY A 16 11.68 2.00 22.47
C GLY A 16 13.12 1.61 22.83
N VAL A 17 13.37 0.38 23.29
CA VAL A 17 14.69 -0.08 23.74
C VAL A 17 15.11 -1.41 23.09
N GLN A 18 14.26 -2.42 23.03
CA GLN A 18 14.62 -3.77 22.57
C GLN A 18 13.93 -4.12 21.25
N SER A 19 14.67 -4.76 20.33
CA SER A 19 14.21 -5.09 18.98
C SER A 19 13.51 -6.44 18.85
N SER A 20 12.67 -6.61 17.82
CA SER A 20 11.92 -7.85 17.59
C SER A 20 12.80 -9.04 17.19
N ASP A 21 13.98 -8.74 16.67
CA ASP A 21 15.03 -9.65 16.21
C ASP A 21 16.15 -9.84 17.26
N ASP A 22 15.98 -9.36 18.51
CA ASP A 22 17.02 -9.41 19.57
C ASP A 22 17.38 -10.85 20.01
N ALA A 23 16.56 -11.84 19.62
CA ALA A 23 16.85 -13.25 19.80
C ALA A 23 18.13 -13.70 19.05
N ASP A 24 18.51 -12.97 18.00
CA ASP A 24 19.70 -13.23 17.18
C ASP A 24 21.00 -13.15 17.97
N PHE A 25 21.04 -12.33 19.04
CA PHE A 25 22.18 -12.24 19.95
C PHE A 25 22.54 -13.57 20.60
N PHE A 26 21.56 -14.45 20.76
CA PHE A 26 21.73 -15.75 21.42
C PHE A 26 22.12 -16.87 20.44
N GLY A 27 22.42 -16.54 19.18
CA GLY A 27 23.00 -17.46 18.20
C GLY A 27 21.99 -18.15 17.28
N SER A 28 20.79 -17.59 17.11
CA SER A 28 19.75 -18.09 16.18
C SER A 28 19.16 -16.93 15.37
N GLU A 29 19.16 -17.02 14.05
CA GLU A 29 18.64 -15.97 13.16
C GLU A 29 17.11 -16.10 12.99
N GLY A 30 16.36 -15.02 13.25
CA GLY A 30 14.92 -14.93 12.99
C GLY A 30 14.58 -14.79 11.50
N THR A 31 13.41 -15.28 11.06
CA THR A 31 12.94 -15.10 9.67
C THR A 31 11.69 -14.24 9.63
N GLN A 32 11.80 -13.05 9.07
CA GLN A 32 10.67 -12.25 8.58
C GLN A 32 10.70 -12.36 7.05
N PRO A 33 9.59 -12.65 6.34
CA PRO A 33 9.59 -12.39 4.91
C PRO A 33 9.67 -10.87 4.75
N ASP A 34 10.89 -10.38 4.51
CA ASP A 34 11.19 -8.95 4.42
C ASP A 34 10.45 -8.28 3.25
N GLN A 35 10.02 -9.08 2.28
CA GLN A 35 9.42 -8.63 1.03
C GLN A 35 8.28 -9.54 0.58
N LEU A 36 7.28 -8.94 -0.05
CA LEU A 36 6.23 -9.60 -0.82
C LEU A 36 6.59 -9.59 -2.29
N GLU A 37 6.58 -10.74 -2.95
CA GLU A 37 6.82 -10.84 -4.40
C GLU A 37 5.50 -10.94 -5.17
N TYR A 38 5.36 -10.13 -6.22
CA TYR A 38 4.20 -10.11 -7.11
C TYR A 38 4.62 -10.47 -8.54
N TYR A 39 3.77 -11.22 -9.24
CA TYR A 39 3.93 -11.57 -10.65
C TYR A 39 2.58 -11.49 -11.35
N PHE A 40 2.56 -10.81 -12.50
CA PHE A 40 1.41 -10.61 -13.38
C PHE A 40 1.82 -10.91 -14.82
N ASP A 41 0.94 -11.53 -15.60
CA ASP A 41 1.13 -11.75 -17.03
C ASP A 41 -0.15 -11.43 -17.83
N GLU A 42 -0.13 -11.77 -19.12
CA GLU A 42 -1.28 -11.56 -20.02
C GLU A 42 -2.56 -12.25 -19.54
N ASP A 43 -2.47 -13.38 -18.82
CA ASP A 43 -3.63 -14.09 -18.29
C ASP A 43 -4.28 -13.30 -17.14
N ASN A 44 -3.53 -12.41 -16.48
CA ASN A 44 -4.06 -11.52 -15.44
C ASN A 44 -4.71 -10.24 -16.01
N LEU A 45 -4.58 -9.93 -17.30
CA LEU A 45 -5.15 -8.71 -17.89
C LEU A 45 -6.66 -8.53 -17.63
N PRO A 46 -7.52 -9.56 -17.72
CA PRO A 46 -8.93 -9.42 -17.39
C PRO A 46 -9.17 -8.98 -15.94
N ASP A 47 -8.40 -9.52 -15.00
CA ASP A 47 -8.53 -9.22 -13.58
C ASP A 47 -7.97 -7.83 -13.24
N ILE A 48 -6.84 -7.45 -13.85
CA ILE A 48 -6.27 -6.09 -13.73
C ILE A 48 -7.29 -5.06 -14.24
N LYS A 49 -7.85 -5.28 -15.43
CA LYS A 49 -8.86 -4.37 -16.04
C LYS A 49 -10.12 -4.30 -15.20
N LYS A 50 -10.57 -5.42 -14.64
CA LYS A 50 -11.70 -5.47 -13.71
C LYS A 50 -11.42 -4.68 -12.43
N GLY A 51 -10.25 -4.85 -11.83
CA GLY A 51 -9.84 -4.09 -10.63
C GLY A 51 -9.79 -2.59 -10.88
N ILE A 52 -9.24 -2.18 -12.02
CA ILE A 52 -9.24 -0.77 -12.45
C ILE A 52 -10.66 -0.24 -12.65
N ALA A 53 -11.53 -1.02 -13.31
CA ALA A 53 -12.93 -0.63 -13.52
C ALA A 53 -13.66 -0.43 -12.18
N THR A 54 -13.50 -1.34 -11.21
CA THR A 54 -14.05 -1.19 -9.87
C THR A 54 -13.52 0.08 -9.18
N CYS A 55 -12.22 0.36 -9.28
CA CYS A 55 -11.66 1.59 -8.70
C CYS A 55 -12.28 2.85 -9.34
N LEU A 56 -12.52 2.85 -10.65
CA LEU A 56 -13.16 3.97 -11.34
C LEU A 56 -14.64 4.15 -10.92
N GLU A 57 -15.37 3.05 -10.72
CA GLU A 57 -16.75 3.08 -10.24
C GLU A 57 -16.84 3.64 -8.81
N GLU A 58 -15.97 3.18 -7.91
CA GLU A 58 -15.91 3.63 -6.51
C GLU A 58 -15.48 5.10 -6.39
N LEU A 59 -14.53 5.55 -7.22
CA LEU A 59 -14.08 6.94 -7.20
C LEU A 59 -15.08 7.90 -7.85
N GLY A 60 -15.81 7.46 -8.87
CA GLY A 60 -16.77 8.29 -9.60
C GLY A 60 -16.21 9.67 -9.98
N HIS A 61 -16.91 10.74 -9.58
CA HIS A 61 -16.50 12.12 -9.84
C HIS A 61 -15.26 12.57 -9.04
N MET A 62 -14.94 11.90 -7.93
CA MET A 62 -13.79 12.25 -7.10
C MET A 62 -12.46 11.94 -7.80
N LYS A 63 -12.45 11.01 -8.77
CA LYS A 63 -11.27 10.70 -9.58
C LYS A 63 -10.71 11.96 -10.25
N GLU A 64 -11.55 12.74 -10.93
CA GLU A 64 -11.09 13.92 -11.68
C GLU A 64 -10.59 15.02 -10.76
N MET A 65 -11.26 15.22 -9.63
CA MET A 65 -10.85 16.20 -8.62
C MET A 65 -9.51 15.81 -7.99
N LEU A 66 -9.29 14.52 -7.71
CA LEU A 66 -8.03 14.02 -7.19
C LEU A 66 -6.90 14.09 -8.24
N ASP A 67 -7.18 13.76 -9.50
CA ASP A 67 -6.18 13.92 -10.57
C ASP A 67 -5.71 15.38 -10.68
N LEU A 68 -6.63 16.35 -10.68
CA LEU A 68 -6.29 17.78 -10.72
C LEU A 68 -5.47 18.22 -9.50
N PHE A 69 -5.83 17.71 -8.32
CA PHE A 69 -5.13 17.99 -7.07
C PHE A 69 -3.69 17.47 -7.10
N PHE A 70 -3.51 16.19 -7.47
CA PHE A 70 -2.20 15.53 -7.49
C PHE A 70 -1.34 15.89 -8.72
N GLU A 71 -1.90 16.46 -9.78
CA GLU A 71 -1.13 17.00 -10.91
C GLU A 71 -0.23 18.17 -10.49
N HIS A 72 -0.67 18.96 -9.51
CA HIS A 72 0.01 20.17 -9.05
C HIS A 72 0.66 20.02 -7.67
N GLN A 73 0.32 18.97 -6.93
CA GLN A 73 0.78 18.76 -5.55
C GLN A 73 1.54 17.44 -5.42
N ASN A 74 2.80 17.52 -4.99
CA ASN A 74 3.65 16.35 -4.73
C ASN A 74 3.44 15.74 -3.34
N GLY A 75 2.53 16.28 -2.55
CA GLY A 75 2.23 15.82 -1.19
C GLY A 75 1.03 16.56 -0.62
N TYR A 76 0.49 16.03 0.46
CA TYR A 76 -0.67 16.60 1.13
C TYR A 76 -0.57 16.39 2.65
N ASN A 77 -1.35 17.17 3.38
CA ASN A 77 -1.68 16.91 4.77
C ASN A 77 -3.21 16.94 4.92
N ASP A 78 -3.70 16.50 6.08
CA ASP A 78 -5.13 16.39 6.35
C ASP A 78 -5.87 17.72 6.13
N ALA A 79 -5.30 18.84 6.59
CA ALA A 79 -5.90 20.17 6.45
C ALA A 79 -6.05 20.61 4.98
N MET A 80 -5.08 20.31 4.12
CA MET A 80 -5.17 20.63 2.68
C MET A 80 -6.31 19.89 2.00
N LEU A 81 -6.57 18.64 2.41
CA LEU A 81 -7.66 17.84 1.87
C LEU A 81 -9.01 18.36 2.35
N GLU A 82 -9.13 18.66 3.64
CA GLU A 82 -10.34 19.24 4.22
C GLU A 82 -10.69 20.58 3.56
N GLU A 83 -9.69 21.46 3.35
CA GLU A 83 -9.90 22.76 2.69
C GLU A 83 -10.27 22.64 1.21
N THR A 84 -9.66 21.68 0.49
CA THR A 84 -9.86 21.53 -0.96
C THR A 84 -11.18 20.84 -1.29
N PHE A 85 -11.49 19.76 -0.57
CA PHE A 85 -12.63 18.90 -0.87
C PHE A 85 -13.83 19.19 0.02
N ASN A 86 -13.65 19.93 1.13
CA ASN A 86 -14.69 20.18 2.14
C ASN A 86 -15.32 18.87 2.64
N ILE A 87 -14.46 17.88 2.90
CA ILE A 87 -14.78 16.54 3.38
C ILE A 87 -13.88 16.26 4.61
N GLU A 88 -14.45 15.65 5.64
CA GLU A 88 -13.73 15.25 6.85
C GLU A 88 -12.69 14.16 6.54
N LYS A 89 -11.61 14.11 7.33
CA LYS A 89 -10.51 13.15 7.15
C LYS A 89 -10.98 11.69 7.04
N GLU A 90 -11.92 11.30 7.88
CA GLU A 90 -12.43 9.92 7.95
C GLU A 90 -13.17 9.51 6.67
N ASP A 91 -13.81 10.46 5.98
CA ASP A 91 -14.56 10.23 4.76
C ASP A 91 -13.67 10.25 3.51
N ILE A 92 -12.58 11.04 3.52
CA ILE A 92 -11.65 11.13 2.37
C ILE A 92 -10.60 10.02 2.35
N GLN A 93 -10.24 9.44 3.51
CA GLN A 93 -9.26 8.35 3.59
C GLN A 93 -9.61 7.13 2.71
N PRO A 94 -10.84 6.58 2.75
CA PRO A 94 -11.22 5.48 1.86
C PRO A 94 -11.14 5.85 0.37
N ILE A 95 -11.46 7.10 0.03
CA ILE A 95 -11.39 7.60 -1.36
C ILE A 95 -9.93 7.65 -1.82
N LEU A 96 -9.03 8.14 -0.97
CA LEU A 96 -7.59 8.15 -1.25
C LEU A 96 -7.02 6.74 -1.40
N GLU A 97 -7.50 5.78 -0.62
CA GLU A 97 -7.11 4.38 -0.75
C GLU A 97 -7.51 3.82 -2.13
N TRP A 98 -8.75 4.07 -2.58
CA TRP A 98 -9.20 3.70 -3.92
C TRP A 98 -8.37 4.39 -5.02
N TYR A 99 -8.00 5.66 -4.81
CA TYR A 99 -7.17 6.41 -5.75
C TYR A 99 -5.75 5.84 -5.85
N ALA A 100 -5.14 5.49 -4.71
CA ALA A 100 -3.83 4.83 -4.67
C ALA A 100 -3.87 3.45 -5.35
N ARG A 101 -4.93 2.66 -5.12
CA ARG A 101 -5.16 1.38 -5.82
C ARG A 101 -5.31 1.57 -7.32
N LEU A 102 -6.05 2.59 -7.77
CA LEU A 102 -6.20 2.90 -9.19
C LEU A 102 -4.85 3.19 -9.84
N ARG A 103 -3.99 3.98 -9.17
CA ARG A 103 -2.64 4.29 -9.67
C ARG A 103 -1.79 3.05 -9.81
N LEU A 104 -1.69 2.24 -8.75
CA LEU A 104 -0.95 0.97 -8.79
C LEU A 104 -1.47 0.04 -9.88
N GLY A 105 -2.80 -0.11 -10.01
CA GLY A 105 -3.41 -0.95 -11.03
C GLY A 105 -3.06 -0.51 -12.46
N LYS A 106 -3.03 0.80 -12.72
CA LYS A 106 -2.62 1.35 -14.02
C LYS A 106 -1.15 1.09 -14.32
N GLU A 107 -0.27 1.23 -13.34
CA GLU A 107 1.17 0.94 -13.48
C GLU A 107 1.39 -0.54 -13.81
N ILE A 108 0.69 -1.45 -13.10
CA ILE A 108 0.73 -2.89 -13.40
C ILE A 108 0.20 -3.17 -14.81
N LEU A 109 -0.91 -2.55 -15.20
CA LEU A 109 -1.49 -2.74 -16.53
C LEU A 109 -0.52 -2.30 -17.64
N GLU A 110 0.06 -1.11 -17.53
CA GLU A 110 1.02 -0.58 -18.51
C GLU A 110 2.27 -1.45 -18.60
N CYS A 111 2.75 -1.95 -17.46
CA CYS A 111 3.86 -2.88 -17.37
C CYS A 111 3.56 -4.18 -18.14
N VAL A 112 2.43 -4.85 -17.86
CA VAL A 112 2.03 -6.07 -18.57
C VAL A 112 1.77 -5.82 -20.05
N GLU A 113 1.10 -4.72 -20.42
CA GLU A 113 0.82 -4.42 -21.83
C GLU A 113 2.09 -4.08 -22.65
N SER A 114 3.13 -3.52 -22.01
CA SER A 114 4.39 -3.19 -22.68
C SER A 114 5.39 -4.35 -22.76
N GLN A 115 5.43 -5.21 -21.74
CA GLN A 115 6.48 -6.24 -21.60
C GLN A 115 5.95 -7.68 -21.63
N ARG A 116 4.62 -7.86 -21.60
CA ARG A 116 3.86 -9.14 -21.49
C ARG A 116 3.83 -9.76 -20.10
N ASP A 117 4.71 -9.33 -19.21
CA ASP A 117 4.69 -9.67 -17.80
C ASP A 117 5.10 -8.46 -16.93
N CYS A 118 4.76 -8.53 -15.65
CA CYS A 118 5.17 -7.56 -14.66
C CYS A 118 5.44 -8.26 -13.33
N SER A 119 6.63 -8.07 -12.78
CA SER A 119 6.98 -8.57 -11.45
C SER A 119 7.65 -7.50 -10.61
N PHE A 120 7.32 -7.46 -9.32
CA PHE A 120 7.87 -6.49 -8.39
C PHE A 120 7.83 -7.02 -6.95
N THR A 121 8.65 -6.43 -6.08
CA THR A 121 8.63 -6.74 -4.65
C THR A 121 8.16 -5.54 -3.83
N ALA A 122 7.53 -5.78 -2.68
CA ALA A 122 7.08 -4.76 -1.75
C ALA A 122 7.61 -5.03 -0.34
N GLU A 123 8.10 -3.99 0.33
CA GLU A 123 8.60 -4.08 1.72
C GLU A 123 7.43 -4.29 2.70
N CYS A 124 7.65 -5.12 3.73
CA CYS A 124 6.67 -5.50 4.76
C CYS A 124 6.65 -4.57 5.99
#